data_AF-A0A7V9KB02-F1
#
_entry.id   AF-A0A7V9KB02-F1
#
_cell.length_a   1.000
_cell.length_b   1.000
_cell.length_c   1.000
_cell.angle_alpha   90.00
_cell.angle_beta   90.00
_cell.angle_gamma   90.00
#
_symmetry.space_group_name_H-M   'P 1'
#
loop_
_entity.id
_entity.type
_entity.pdbx_description
1 polymer ?
#
loop_
_entity_poly.entity_id
_entity_poly.type
_entity_poly.pdbx_seq_one_letter_code
_entity_poly.pdbx_strand_id
1 'polypeptide(L)'
;MALHADPALAAALAERGLAPLAAVAGPAHDRLAETLRAWLDRPGQVQAVAAVLGVHPQTVRYRLRQLRDLYGLALEDPEQRLALALALRAHSPDPVSV
;
A
#
# COMPACT_ATOMS: atom_id res chain seq x y z
N MET A 1 14.80 8.28 18.34
CA MET A 1 13.56 9.01 18.68
C MET A 1 12.41 8.30 17.98
N ALA A 2 11.83 7.28 18.61
CA ALA A 2 10.75 6.50 18.02
C ALA A 2 9.47 7.34 18.07
N LEU A 3 8.96 7.74 16.91
CA LEU A 3 7.62 8.29 16.77
C LEU A 3 6.66 7.14 17.13
N HIS A 4 6.24 7.05 18.39
CA HIS A 4 5.09 6.21 18.73
C HIS A 4 3.88 6.92 18.10
N ALA A 5 3.52 6.51 16.89
CA ALA A 5 2.25 6.90 16.32
C ALA A 5 1.17 6.46 17.31
N ASP A 6 0.25 7.38 17.65
CA ASP A 6 -0.93 7.02 18.44
C ASP A 6 -1.61 5.83 17.74
N PRO A 7 -1.68 4.65 18.39
CA PRO A 7 -2.20 3.45 17.76
C PRO A 7 -3.66 3.61 17.33
N ALA A 8 -4.44 4.46 18.00
CA ALA A 8 -5.82 4.76 17.62
C ALA A 8 -5.86 5.63 16.35
N LEU A 9 -4.98 6.64 16.24
CA LEU A 9 -4.84 7.44 15.03
C LEU A 9 -4.33 6.57 13.85
N ALA A 10 -3.38 5.69 14.10
CA ALA A 10 -2.82 4.78 13.12
C ALA A 10 -3.88 3.78 12.60
N ALA A 11 -4.71 3.24 13.50
CA ALA A 11 -5.85 2.39 13.14
C ALA A 11 -6.91 3.18 12.33
N ALA A 12 -7.25 4.41 12.73
CA ALA A 12 -8.20 5.23 12.00
C ALA A 12 -7.70 5.62 10.59
N LEU A 13 -6.40 5.89 10.45
CA LEU A 13 -5.75 6.09 9.15
C LEU A 13 -5.75 4.82 8.32
N ALA A 14 -5.50 3.66 8.94
CA ALA A 14 -5.56 2.37 8.27
C ALA A 14 -6.97 2.05 7.77
N GLU A 15 -7.99 2.21 8.61
CA GLU A 15 -9.38 1.97 8.22
C GLU A 15 -9.81 2.85 7.05
N ARG A 16 -9.57 4.16 7.14
CA ARG A 16 -9.97 5.10 6.08
C ARG A 16 -9.14 4.94 4.81
N GLY A 17 -7.83 4.75 4.98
CA GLY A 17 -6.89 4.61 3.89
C GLY A 17 -7.05 3.29 3.15
N LEU A 18 -7.35 2.18 3.84
CA LEU A 18 -7.47 0.86 3.22
C LEU A 18 -8.89 0.47 2.85
N ALA A 19 -9.91 1.28 3.20
CA ALA A 19 -11.30 1.03 2.85
C ALA A 19 -11.53 0.71 1.36
N PRO A 20 -10.95 1.43 0.37
CA PRO A 20 -11.13 1.09 -1.03
C PRO A 20 -10.56 -0.29 -1.40
N LEU A 21 -9.49 -0.71 -0.75
CA LEU A 21 -8.88 -2.02 -0.97
C LEU A 21 -9.68 -3.14 -0.30
N ALA A 22 -10.28 -2.88 0.86
CA ALA A 22 -11.13 -3.84 1.57
C ALA A 22 -12.38 -4.25 0.77
N ALA A 23 -12.80 -3.44 -0.21
CA ALA A 23 -13.87 -3.79 -1.15
C ALA A 23 -13.46 -4.86 -2.19
N VAL A 24 -12.16 -5.14 -2.35
CA VAL A 24 -11.66 -6.18 -3.24
C VAL A 24 -11.74 -7.53 -2.53
N ALA A 25 -12.46 -8.48 -3.13
CA ALA A 25 -12.61 -9.82 -2.56
C ALA A 25 -11.52 -10.80 -3.04
N GLY A 26 -11.18 -11.75 -2.17
CA GLY A 26 -10.37 -12.92 -2.50
C GLY A 26 -8.91 -12.62 -2.85
N PRO A 27 -8.23 -13.52 -3.58
CA PRO A 27 -6.77 -13.43 -3.82
C PRO A 27 -6.30 -12.16 -4.55
N ALA A 28 -7.22 -11.39 -5.14
CA ALA A 28 -6.90 -10.11 -5.75
C ALA A 28 -6.56 -9.06 -4.68
N HIS A 29 -7.21 -9.11 -3.51
CA HIS A 29 -6.96 -8.23 -2.38
C HIS A 29 -5.47 -8.23 -2.01
N ASP A 30 -4.94 -9.40 -1.66
CA ASP A 30 -3.59 -9.54 -1.12
C ASP A 30 -2.53 -9.11 -2.13
N ARG A 31 -2.72 -9.49 -3.40
CA ARG A 31 -1.81 -9.09 -4.48
C ARG A 31 -1.79 -7.59 -4.74
N LEU A 32 -2.95 -6.92 -4.61
CA LEU A 32 -3.04 -5.47 -4.75
C LEU A 32 -2.47 -4.76 -3.51
N ALA A 33 -2.70 -5.29 -2.31
CA ALA A 33 -2.11 -4.81 -1.07
C ALA A 33 -0.57 -4.86 -1.10
N GLU A 34 -0.01 -6.01 -1.49
CA GLU A 34 1.44 -6.19 -1.66
C GLU A 34 2.01 -5.22 -2.70
N THR A 35 1.31 -5.05 -3.82
CA THR A 35 1.75 -4.14 -4.88
C THR A 35 1.72 -2.70 -4.42
N LEU A 36 0.67 -2.29 -3.71
CA LEU A 36 0.53 -0.95 -3.15
C LEU A 36 1.66 -0.66 -2.16
N ARG A 37 1.95 -1.60 -1.26
CA ARG A 37 3.04 -1.48 -0.29
C ARG A 37 4.39 -1.30 -0.97
N ALA A 38 4.75 -2.22 -1.87
CA ALA A 38 6.03 -2.18 -2.58
C ALA A 38 6.19 -0.90 -3.43
N TRP A 39 5.09 -0.41 -4.01
CA TRP A 39 5.09 0.84 -4.77
C TRP A 39 5.19 2.09 -3.90
N LEU A 40 4.56 2.12 -2.72
CA LEU A 40 4.67 3.25 -1.80
C LEU A 40 6.07 3.39 -1.21
N ASP A 41 6.81 2.29 -1.03
CA ASP A 41 8.22 2.34 -0.65
C ASP A 41 9.13 2.84 -1.79
N ARG A 42 8.69 2.72 -3.06
CA ARG A 42 9.46 3.10 -4.25
C ARG A 42 8.57 3.73 -5.34
N PRO A 43 8.00 4.92 -5.08
CA PRO A 43 7.02 5.51 -5.98
C PRO A 43 7.60 5.77 -7.36
N GLY A 44 6.88 5.36 -8.40
CA GLY A 44 7.27 5.50 -9.80
C GLY A 44 8.26 4.45 -10.32
N GLN A 45 8.84 3.61 -9.46
CA GLN A 45 9.87 2.64 -9.84
C GLN A 45 9.28 1.26 -10.14
N VAL A 46 8.52 1.15 -11.25
CA VAL A 46 7.85 -0.10 -11.65
C VAL A 46 8.82 -1.31 -11.70
N GLN A 47 10.04 -1.11 -12.19
CA GLN A 47 11.04 -2.18 -12.27
C GLN A 47 11.49 -2.66 -10.89
N ALA A 48 11.71 -1.72 -9.96
CA ALA A 48 12.11 -2.07 -8.59
C ALA A 48 10.97 -2.78 -7.85
N VAL A 49 9.72 -2.37 -8.09
CA VAL A 49 8.52 -3.05 -7.54
C VAL A 49 8.40 -4.46 -8.11
N ALA A 50 8.59 -4.63 -9.42
CA ALA A 50 8.54 -5.93 -10.09
C ALA A 50 9.58 -6.91 -9.52
N ALA A 51 10.80 -6.43 -9.31
CA ALA A 51 11.87 -7.21 -8.70
C ALA A 51 11.55 -7.64 -7.25
N VAL A 52 10.98 -6.75 -6.43
CA VAL A 52 10.58 -7.08 -5.05
C VAL A 52 9.49 -8.14 -5.01
N LEU A 53 8.50 -8.02 -5.88
CA LEU A 53 7.35 -8.91 -5.91
C LEU A 53 7.62 -10.21 -6.69
N GLY A 54 8.78 -10.34 -7.35
CA GLY A 54 9.09 -11.49 -8.21
C GLY A 54 8.13 -11.64 -9.40
N VAL A 55 7.58 -10.54 -9.92
CA VAL A 55 6.62 -10.56 -11.03
C VAL A 55 7.13 -9.76 -12.23
N HIS A 56 6.51 -9.97 -13.39
CA HIS A 56 6.83 -9.20 -14.58
C HIS A 56 6.41 -7.71 -14.43
N PRO A 57 7.18 -6.73 -14.95
CA PRO A 57 6.86 -5.30 -14.86
C PRO A 57 5.48 -4.93 -15.41
N GLN A 58 4.99 -5.67 -16.42
CA GLN A 58 3.66 -5.47 -16.98
C GLN A 58 2.54 -5.85 -15.99
N THR A 59 2.77 -6.88 -15.17
CA THR A 59 1.87 -7.26 -14.07
C THR A 59 1.80 -6.15 -13.03
N VAL A 60 2.94 -5.52 -12.70
CA VAL A 60 2.95 -4.35 -11.81
C VAL A 60 2.15 -3.19 -12.40
N ARG A 61 2.37 -2.84 -13.68
CA ARG A 61 1.61 -1.77 -14.35
C ARG A 61 0.11 -2.06 -14.36
N TYR A 62 -0.28 -3.30 -14.59
CA TYR A 62 -1.68 -3.74 -14.54
C TYR A 62 -2.27 -3.54 -13.14
N ARG A 63 -1.60 -4.05 -12.10
CA ARG A 63 -2.05 -3.92 -10.71
C ARG A 63 -2.08 -2.46 -10.25
N LEU A 64 -1.11 -1.64 -10.66
CA LEU A 64 -1.11 -0.19 -10.38
C LEU A 64 -2.25 0.54 -11.05
N ARG A 65 -2.67 0.12 -12.25
CA ARG A 65 -3.89 0.66 -12.87
C ARG A 65 -5.12 0.32 -12.04
N GLN A 66 -5.27 -0.94 -11.63
CA GLN A 66 -6.38 -1.33 -10.74
C GLN A 66 -6.38 -0.54 -9.42
N LEU A 67 -5.21 -0.33 -8.82
CA LEU A 67 -5.07 0.51 -7.64
C LEU A 67 -5.49 1.96 -7.92
N ARG A 68 -5.11 2.54 -9.06
CA ARG A 68 -5.57 3.88 -9.46
C ARG A 68 -7.07 3.95 -9.70
N ASP A 69 -7.67 2.89 -10.24
CA ASP A 69 -9.11 2.81 -10.43
C ASP A 69 -9.85 2.77 -9.07
N LEU A 70 -9.25 2.13 -8.05
CA LEU A 70 -9.79 2.07 -6.69
C LEU A 70 -9.59 3.35 -5.87
N TYR A 71 -8.43 3.98 -6.00
CA TYR A 71 -8.00 5.10 -5.15
C TYR A 71 -8.13 6.48 -5.82
N GLY A 72 -8.33 6.52 -7.13
CA GLY A 72 -8.37 7.75 -7.92
C GLY A 72 -7.12 8.61 -7.72
N LEU A 73 -7.34 9.92 -7.52
CA LEU A 73 -6.28 10.92 -7.36
C LEU A 73 -5.49 10.76 -6.06
N ALA A 74 -5.92 9.92 -5.11
CA ALA A 74 -5.19 9.71 -3.85
C ALA A 74 -3.80 9.08 -4.08
N LEU A 75 -3.60 8.33 -5.18
CA LEU A 75 -2.27 7.82 -5.54
C LEU A 75 -1.41 8.85 -6.30
N GLU A 76 -1.96 10.02 -6.61
CA GLU A 76 -1.24 11.11 -7.27
C GLU A 76 -0.82 12.19 -6.26
N ASP A 77 -1.55 12.31 -5.15
CA ASP A 77 -1.26 13.22 -4.05
C ASP A 77 -0.13 12.68 -3.12
N PRO A 78 0.99 13.40 -2.95
CA PRO A 78 2.05 13.06 -2.00
C PRO A 78 1.58 12.86 -0.55
N GLU A 79 0.64 13.67 -0.05
CA GLU A 79 0.16 13.57 1.34
C GLU A 79 -0.70 12.32 1.53
N GLN A 80 -1.57 12.03 0.58
CA GLN A 80 -2.39 10.81 0.60
C GLN A 80 -1.53 9.55 0.47
N ARG A 81 -0.49 9.57 -0.37
CA ARG A 81 0.48 8.46 -0.45
C ARG A 81 1.20 8.24 0.86
N LEU A 82 1.60 9.30 1.55
CA LEU A 82 2.22 9.19 2.87
C LEU A 82 1.23 8.59 3.89
N ALA A 83 -0.01 9.07 3.91
CA ALA A 83 -1.06 8.52 4.77
C ALA A 83 -1.31 7.02 4.51
N LEU A 84 -1.36 6.60 3.24
CA LEU A 84 -1.49 5.19 2.84
C LEU A 84 -0.28 4.35 3.27
N ALA A 85 0.93 4.90 3.17
CA ALA A 85 2.14 4.20 3.61
C ALA A 85 2.13 3.97 5.14
N LEU A 86 1.68 4.97 5.90
CA LEU A 86 1.52 4.86 7.36
C LEU A 86 0.41 3.86 7.72
N ALA A 87 -0.72 3.91 7.03
CA ALA A 87 -1.83 2.96 7.16
C ALA A 87 -1.39 1.51 6.98
N LEU A 88 -0.64 1.20 5.91
CA LEU A 88 -0.14 -0.16 5.64
C LEU A 88 0.86 -0.65 6.69
N ARG A 89 1.70 0.26 7.22
CA ARG A 89 2.65 -0.06 8.30
C ARG A 89 1.93 -0.30 9.63
N ALA A 90 0.86 0.43 9.91
CA ALA A 90 0.04 0.23 11.10
C ALA A 90 -0.80 -1.05 11.04
N HIS A 91 -1.28 -1.43 9.85
CA HIS A 91 -2.12 -2.61 9.64
C HIS A 91 -1.35 -3.92 9.52
N SER A 92 -0.04 -3.85 9.26
CA SER A 92 0.83 -5.01 9.37
C SER A 92 1.51 -4.96 10.73
N PRO A 93 1.11 -5.77 11.72
CA PRO A 93 1.98 -6.00 12.85
C PRO A 93 3.28 -6.54 12.24
N ASP A 94 4.33 -5.75 12.35
CA ASP A 94 5.68 -6.21 12.06
C ASP A 94 5.86 -7.49 12.88
N PRO A 95 6.10 -8.67 12.28
CA PRO A 95 6.69 -9.74 13.04
C PRO A 95 8.12 -9.26 13.30
N VAL A 96 8.31 -8.48 14.35
CA VAL A 96 9.63 -8.24 14.93
C VAL A 96 10.16 -9.62 15.31
N SER A 97 10.88 -10.21 14.38
CA SER A 97 11.85 -11.26 14.62
C SER A 97 13.20 -10.57 14.67
N VAL A 98 13.88 -10.80 15.80
CA VAL A 98 15.21 -10.35 16.25
C VAL A 98 15.24 -9.02 16.99
#